data_AF-A0A5B2UXF5-F1
#
_entry.id   AF-A0A5B2UXF5-F1
#
_cell.length_a   1.000
_cell.length_b   1.000
_cell.length_c   1.000
_cell.angle_alpha   90.00
_cell.angle_beta   90.00
_cell.angle_gamma   90.00
#
_symmetry.space_group_name_H-M   'P 1'
#
loop_
_entity.id
_entity.type
_entity.pdbx_description
1 polymer ?
#
loop_
_entity_poly.entity_id
_entity_poly.type
_entity_poly.pdbx_seq_one_letter_code
_entity_poly.pdbx_strand_id
1 'polypeptide(L)'
;MDIQIISRDGEPEYAVLPWAQYQVLLTAAGLQQPSTPAAQTPPVATATDLRPLAHLRNLREAKGLAIEALARTVGISPSYLGLIESGERQPDAAIRRSLAWELGIAGWRDET
;
A
#
# COMPACT_ATOMS: atom_id res chain seq x y z
N MET A 1 12.13 -32.18 -14.33
CA MET A 1 11.09 -31.74 -15.29
C MET A 1 9.87 -32.50 -14.84
N ASP A 2 9.20 -31.97 -13.82
CA ASP A 2 8.23 -32.73 -13.04
C ASP A 2 6.90 -32.01 -13.13
N ILE A 3 6.13 -32.41 -14.14
CA ILE A 3 4.75 -32.01 -14.31
C ILE A 3 3.91 -33.13 -13.70
N GLN A 4 3.12 -32.81 -12.68
CA GLN A 4 2.23 -33.79 -12.06
C GLN A 4 0.83 -33.66 -12.65
N ILE A 5 0.31 -34.75 -13.17
CA ILE A 5 -1.06 -34.80 -13.71
C ILE A 5 -1.95 -35.49 -12.69
N ILE A 6 -3.09 -34.87 -12.39
CA ILE A 6 -4.14 -35.40 -11.51
C ILE A 6 -5.28 -35.84 -12.43
N SER A 7 -5.54 -37.15 -12.45
CA SER A 7 -6.63 -37.74 -13.23
C SER A 7 -7.83 -38.05 -12.35
N ARG A 8 -9.04 -37.84 -12.90
CA ARG A 8 -10.31 -38.23 -12.28
C ARG A 8 -11.07 -39.11 -13.27
N ASP A 9 -11.53 -40.27 -12.82
CA ASP A 9 -12.24 -41.27 -13.64
C ASP A 9 -11.47 -41.73 -14.90
N GLY A 10 -10.13 -41.68 -14.86
CA GLY A 10 -9.26 -42.10 -15.96
C GLY A 10 -8.82 -40.99 -16.91
N GLU A 11 -9.43 -39.81 -16.84
CA GLU A 11 -9.10 -38.65 -17.68
C GLU A 11 -8.27 -37.62 -16.90
N PRO A 12 -7.24 -37.00 -17.52
CA PRO A 12 -6.45 -35.95 -16.89
C PRO A 12 -7.27 -34.68 -16.71
N GLU A 13 -7.51 -34.29 -15.46
CA GLU A 13 -8.33 -33.11 -15.15
C GLU A 13 -7.46 -31.88 -14.83
N TYR A 14 -6.33 -32.09 -14.12
CA TYR A 14 -5.43 -31.00 -13.73
C TYR A 14 -3.96 -31.36 -13.98
N ALA A 15 -3.15 -30.35 -14.28
CA ALA A 15 -1.70 -30.47 -14.31
C ALA A 15 -1.07 -29.41 -13.39
N VAL A 16 -0.12 -29.83 -12.57
CA VAL A 16 0.69 -28.97 -11.71
C VAL A 16 2.03 -28.76 -12.41
N LEU A 17 2.36 -27.51 -12.70
CA LEU A 17 3.59 -27.12 -13.38
C LEU A 17 4.41 -26.16 -12.52
N PRO A 18 5.75 -26.19 -12.61
CA PRO A 18 6.59 -25.13 -12.10
C PRO A 18 6.20 -23.77 -12.71
N TRP A 19 6.14 -22.75 -11.88
CA TRP A 19 5.62 -21.42 -12.26
C TRP A 19 6.28 -20.85 -13.52
N ALA A 20 7.60 -20.94 -13.63
CA ALA A 20 8.34 -20.46 -14.80
C ALA A 20 7.90 -21.14 -16.12
N GLN A 21 7.52 -22.42 -16.08
CA GLN A 21 7.10 -23.16 -17.27
C GLN A 21 5.69 -22.78 -17.71
N TYR A 22 4.79 -22.56 -16.76
CA TYR A 22 3.46 -22.02 -17.03
C TYR A 22 3.53 -20.66 -17.74
N GLN A 23 4.45 -19.78 -17.32
CA GLN A 23 4.64 -18.47 -17.97
C GLN A 23 5.12 -18.58 -19.41
N VAL A 24 6.01 -19.53 -19.72
CA VAL A 24 6.46 -19.80 -21.10
C VAL A 24 5.31 -20.30 -21.96
N LEU A 25 4.46 -21.19 -21.43
CA LEU A 25 3.29 -21.71 -22.14
C LEU A 25 2.29 -20.60 -22.49
N LEU A 26 2.01 -19.69 -21.55
CA LEU A 26 1.14 -18.53 -21.80
C LEU A 26 1.70 -17.64 -22.90
N THR A 27 3.01 -17.35 -22.83
CA THR A 27 3.70 -16.53 -23.84
C THR A 27 3.65 -17.19 -25.22
N ALA A 28 3.90 -18.49 -25.30
CA ALA A 28 3.83 -19.25 -26.56
C ALA A 28 2.40 -19.33 -27.13
N ALA A 29 1.38 -19.37 -26.25
CA ALA A 29 -0.02 -19.33 -26.64
C ALA A 29 -0.51 -17.92 -27.04
N GLY A 30 0.35 -16.90 -26.97
CA GLY A 30 -0.03 -15.51 -27.22
C GLY A 30 -1.01 -14.94 -26.19
N LEU A 31 -1.15 -15.60 -25.04
CA LEU A 31 -2.04 -15.21 -23.96
C LEU A 31 -1.26 -14.37 -22.94
N GLN A 32 -1.82 -13.23 -22.55
CA GLN A 32 -1.31 -12.47 -21.42
C GLN A 32 -1.57 -13.25 -20.13
N GLN A 33 -0.66 -13.14 -19.15
CA GLN A 33 -0.81 -13.83 -17.87
C GLN A 33 -2.19 -13.51 -17.28
N PRO A 34 -3.01 -14.53 -16.93
CA PRO A 34 -4.21 -14.26 -16.18
C PRO A 34 -3.77 -13.65 -14.85
N SER A 35 -4.19 -12.41 -14.62
CA SER A 35 -4.04 -11.73 -13.34
C SER A 35 -4.58 -12.69 -12.28
N THR A 36 -3.71 -13.27 -11.45
CA THR A 36 -4.12 -14.15 -10.36
C THR A 36 -5.16 -13.40 -9.52
N PRO A 37 -6.38 -13.92 -9.30
CA PRO A 37 -7.25 -13.40 -8.28
C PRO A 37 -6.75 -13.94 -6.93
N ALA A 38 -5.59 -13.44 -6.48
CA ALA A 38 -5.08 -13.69 -5.15
C ALA A 38 -5.34 -12.46 -4.28
N ALA A 39 -6.27 -12.66 -3.35
CA ALA A 39 -6.78 -11.75 -2.34
C ALA A 39 -7.79 -10.70 -2.84
N GLN A 40 -9.05 -10.92 -2.47
CA GLN A 40 -9.98 -9.87 -2.07
C GLN A 40 -9.38 -9.12 -0.87
N THR A 41 -8.30 -8.39 -1.10
CA THR A 41 -7.94 -7.23 -0.29
C THR A 41 -8.76 -6.09 -0.90
N PRO A 42 -9.40 -5.22 -0.11
CA PRO A 42 -10.04 -4.01 -0.66
C PRO A 42 -9.07 -3.34 -1.64
N PRO A 43 -9.59 -2.75 -2.73
CA PRO A 43 -8.79 -2.33 -3.87
C PRO A 43 -7.60 -1.56 -3.37
N VAL A 44 -6.42 -1.92 -3.89
CA VAL A 44 -5.20 -1.13 -3.81
C VAL A 44 -5.60 0.33 -3.86
N ALA A 45 -5.66 0.96 -2.68
CA ALA A 45 -5.81 2.40 -2.56
C ALA A 45 -4.50 2.93 -3.10
N THR A 46 -4.48 3.13 -4.41
CA THR A 46 -3.66 4.11 -5.11
C THR A 46 -2.30 4.33 -4.47
N ALA A 47 -1.30 3.59 -4.96
CA ALA A 47 0.11 3.98 -4.85
C ALA A 47 0.41 5.38 -5.47
N THR A 48 -0.63 6.11 -5.91
CA THR A 48 -0.59 7.46 -6.46
C THR A 48 -1.12 8.54 -5.48
N ASP A 49 -1.77 8.20 -4.36
CA ASP A 49 -2.27 9.21 -3.39
C ASP A 49 -1.33 9.37 -2.18
N LEU A 50 -0.02 9.27 -2.42
CA LEU A 50 0.95 9.74 -1.46
C LEU A 50 0.91 11.27 -1.49
N ARG A 51 0.53 11.90 -0.36
CA ARG A 51 0.52 13.37 -0.25
C ARG A 51 1.85 13.90 0.27
N PRO A 52 2.29 15.10 -0.18
CA PRO A 52 3.42 15.79 0.44
C PRO A 52 3.12 16.13 1.91
N LEU A 53 4.13 16.06 2.78
CA LEU A 53 3.99 16.48 4.18
C LEU A 53 3.55 17.95 4.31
N ALA A 54 3.86 18.80 3.32
CA ALA A 54 3.37 20.17 3.25
C ALA A 54 1.82 20.29 3.28
N HIS A 55 1.08 19.24 2.90
CA HIS A 55 -0.38 19.23 2.96
C HIS A 55 -0.93 18.87 4.35
N LEU A 56 -0.08 18.53 5.32
CA LEU A 56 -0.50 18.08 6.64
C LEU A 56 -1.41 19.09 7.35
N ARG A 57 -1.04 20.37 7.32
CA ARG A 57 -1.85 21.46 7.89
C ARG A 57 -3.24 21.52 7.26
N ASN A 58 -3.31 21.52 5.93
CA ASN A 58 -4.58 21.57 5.20
C ASN A 58 -5.47 20.37 5.53
N LEU A 59 -4.89 19.18 5.68
CA LEU A 59 -5.64 17.96 6.04
C LEU A 59 -6.17 18.01 7.47
N ARG A 60 -5.34 18.51 8.39
CA ARG A 60 -5.76 18.72 9.78
C ARG A 60 -6.92 19.72 9.85
N GLU A 61 -6.79 20.86 9.16
CA GLU A 61 -7.81 21.91 9.11
C GLU A 61 -9.10 21.44 8.42
N ALA A 62 -9.01 20.66 7.34
CA ALA A 62 -10.16 20.06 6.66
C ALA A 62 -10.94 19.08 7.56
N LYS A 63 -10.26 18.43 8.51
CA LYS A 63 -10.89 17.61 9.55
C LYS A 63 -11.37 18.40 10.77
N GLY A 64 -11.14 19.72 10.81
CA GLY A 64 -11.46 20.56 11.97
C GLY A 64 -10.66 20.21 13.22
N LEU A 65 -9.49 19.58 13.07
CA LEU A 65 -8.66 19.16 14.19
C LEU A 65 -7.77 20.31 14.67
N ALA A 66 -7.75 20.57 15.98
CA ALA A 66 -6.77 21.46 16.59
C ALA A 66 -5.38 20.81 16.56
N ILE A 67 -4.33 21.63 16.48
CA ILE A 67 -2.93 21.15 16.48
C ILE A 67 -2.62 20.33 17.74
N GLU A 68 -3.11 20.77 18.89
CA GLU A 68 -2.93 20.10 20.18
C GLU A 68 -3.60 18.72 20.20
N ALA A 69 -4.80 18.61 19.62
CA ALA A 69 -5.54 17.37 19.55
C ALA A 69 -4.81 16.34 18.69
N LEU A 70 -4.38 16.72 17.48
CA LEU A 70 -3.63 15.81 16.61
C LEU A 70 -2.29 15.39 17.23
N ALA A 71 -1.53 16.34 17.78
CA ALA A 71 -0.25 16.06 18.42
C ALA A 71 -0.39 15.06 19.56
N ARG A 72 -1.43 15.23 20.40
CA ARG A 72 -1.71 14.36 21.53
C ARG A 72 -2.15 12.96 21.12
N THR A 73 -2.93 12.81 20.03
CA THR A 73 -3.30 11.50 19.50
C THR A 73 -2.10 10.77 18.90
N VAL A 74 -1.22 11.49 18.22
CA VAL A 74 0.01 10.92 17.62
C VAL A 74 1.08 10.62 18.68
N GLY A 75 0.99 11.22 19.87
CA GLY A 75 1.95 11.05 20.95
C GLY A 75 3.18 11.96 20.85
N ILE A 76 3.05 13.12 20.20
CA ILE A 76 4.11 14.13 20.04
C ILE A 76 3.72 15.46 20.69
N SER A 77 4.68 16.37 20.87
CA SER A 77 4.38 17.70 21.42
C SER A 77 3.71 18.60 20.37
N PRO A 78 2.79 19.51 20.77
CA PRO A 78 2.16 20.45 19.85
C PRO A 78 3.17 21.34 19.11
N SER A 79 4.23 21.78 19.81
CA SER A 79 5.32 22.55 19.20
C SER A 79 6.07 21.75 18.13
N TYR A 80 6.30 20.45 18.37
CA TYR A 80 6.96 19.59 17.39
C TYR A 80 6.08 19.35 16.16
N LEU A 81 4.77 19.18 16.32
CA LEU A 81 3.83 19.13 15.21
C LEU A 81 3.82 20.44 14.41
N GLY A 82 3.92 21.59 15.08
CA GLY A 82 4.06 22.89 14.41
C GLY A 82 5.31 23.01 13.53
N LEU A 83 6.44 22.49 14.00
CA LEU A 83 7.69 22.43 13.21
C LEU A 83 7.60 21.50 12.01
N ILE A 84 6.78 20.45 12.09
CA ILE A 84 6.49 19.57 10.95
C ILE A 84 5.58 20.30 9.95
N GLU A 85 4.54 21.01 10.43
CA GLU A 85 3.64 21.81 9.58
C GLU A 85 4.35 22.97 8.87
N SER A 86 5.38 23.56 9.49
CA SER A 86 6.21 24.59 8.86
C SER A 86 7.27 24.04 7.90
N GLY A 87 7.50 22.72 7.90
CA GLY A 87 8.56 22.07 7.13
C GLY A 87 9.96 22.24 7.74
N GLU A 88 10.09 22.82 8.93
CA GLU A 88 11.38 22.98 9.62
C GLU A 88 11.94 21.65 10.14
N ARG A 89 11.08 20.66 10.39
CA ARG A 89 11.50 19.32 10.83
C ARG A 89 10.81 18.21 10.06
N GLN A 90 11.61 17.21 9.70
CA GLN A 90 11.09 15.96 9.17
C GLN A 90 10.81 14.96 10.31
N PRO A 91 9.58 14.41 10.38
CA PRO A 91 9.24 13.35 11.31
C PRO A 91 9.83 12.01 10.86
N ASP A 92 10.05 11.11 11.82
CA ASP A 92 10.46 9.74 11.51
C ASP A 92 9.33 8.92 10.85
N ALA A 93 9.68 7.71 10.41
CA ALA A 93 8.73 6.81 9.75
C ALA A 93 7.56 6.39 10.67
N ALA A 94 7.76 6.35 11.98
CA ALA A 94 6.72 5.97 12.94
C ALA A 94 5.68 7.09 13.07
N ILE A 95 6.13 8.32 13.29
CA ILE A 95 5.29 9.51 13.38
C ILE A 95 4.56 9.76 12.07
N ARG A 96 5.24 9.60 10.92
CA ARG A 96 4.60 9.70 9.59
C ARG A 96 3.44 8.71 9.44
N ARG A 97 3.63 7.46 9.87
CA ARG A 97 2.57 6.45 9.82
C ARG A 97 1.40 6.81 10.73
N SER A 98 1.66 7.24 11.96
CA SER A 98 0.62 7.68 12.89
C SER A 98 -0.17 8.88 12.34
N LEU A 99 0.52 9.88 11.78
CA LEU A 99 -0.14 11.03 11.15
C LEU A 99 -1.01 10.64 9.96
N ALA A 100 -0.54 9.70 9.13
CA ALA A 100 -1.29 9.21 7.99
C ALA A 100 -2.57 8.48 8.45
N TRP A 101 -2.46 7.67 9.49
CA TRP A 101 -3.58 6.95 10.10
C TRP A 101 -4.64 7.92 10.64
N GLU A 102 -4.24 8.91 11.45
CA GLU A 102 -5.16 9.89 12.03
C GLU A 102 -5.84 10.76 10.96
N LEU A 103 -5.15 11.06 9.87
CA LEU A 103 -5.69 11.84 8.77
C LEU A 103 -6.46 10.99 7.74
N GLY A 104 -6.42 9.66 7.86
CA GLY A 104 -7.11 8.74 6.97
C GLY A 104 -6.54 8.71 5.55
N ILE A 105 -5.23 8.91 5.41
CA ILE A 105 -4.53 8.88 4.11
C ILE A 105 -3.62 7.65 4.02
N ALA A 106 -3.34 7.19 2.81
CA ALA A 106 -2.53 5.99 2.56
C ALA A 106 -1.06 6.15 3.01
N GLY A 107 -0.52 7.36 2.94
CA GLY A 107 0.85 7.64 3.36
C GLY A 107 1.35 8.99 2.88
N TRP A 108 2.57 9.31 3.30
CA TRP A 108 3.27 10.53 2.91
C TRP A 108 4.29 10.23 1.82
N ARG A 109 4.49 11.17 0.89
CA ARG A 109 5.63 11.11 -0.04
C ARG A 109 6.93 11.23 0.73
N ASP A 110 7.92 10.46 0.33
CA ASP A 110 9.30 10.67 0.74
C ASP A 110 9.87 11.82 -0.09
N GLU A 111 10.45 12.81 0.56
CA GLU A 111 11.33 13.77 -0.10
C GLU A 111 12.71 13.11 -0.13
N THR A 112 13.02 12.48 -1.26
CA THR A 112 14.37 12.00 -1.59
C THR A 112 15.33 13.15 -1.80
#